data_AF-A0A0D2VGA5-F1
#
_entry.id   AF-A0A0D2VGA5-F1
#
_cell.length_a   1.000
_cell.length_b   1.000
_cell.length_c   1.000
_cell.angle_alpha   90.00
_cell.angle_beta   90.00
_cell.angle_gamma   90.00
#
_symmetry.space_group_name_H-M   'P 1'
#
loop_
_entity.id
_entity.type
_entity.pdbx_description
1 polymer ?
#
loop_
_entity_poly.entity_id
_entity_poly.type
_entity_poly.pdbx_seq_one_letter_code
_entity_poly.pdbx_strand_id
1 'polypeptide(L)'
;MGLDTPSGGNTSHGYYTPHGRKVSSASIFFESLPYKVNPQTGYIDYEKLEERALDFRPKILICGGSSYSREWDYGRFRQTADKCGAVLLCDMAQISGLIAAKNLPIFLKVLLLLQEKRLLNWKISHRLQSFQLMLDKRAENPNQEVL
;
A
#
# COMPACT_ATOMS: atom_id res chain seq x y z
N MET A 1 -0.18 -10.78 -2.47
CA MET A 1 0.43 -11.18 -1.18
C MET A 1 -0.40 -10.55 -0.07
N GLY A 2 -1.01 -11.35 0.81
CA GLY A 2 -1.91 -10.89 1.87
C GLY A 2 -1.64 -11.59 3.20
N LEU A 3 -2.37 -11.22 4.26
CA LEU A 3 -2.23 -11.87 5.56
C LEU A 3 -2.81 -13.29 5.51
N ASP A 4 -2.10 -14.25 6.10
CA ASP A 4 -2.55 -15.64 6.22
C ASP A 4 -3.88 -15.75 6.98
N THR A 5 -4.82 -16.56 6.50
CA THR A 5 -6.18 -16.65 7.07
C THR A 5 -6.15 -17.08 8.55
N PRO A 6 -5.38 -18.10 8.97
CA PRO A 6 -5.22 -18.44 10.39
C PRO A 6 -4.54 -17.34 11.22
N SER A 7 -3.80 -16.43 10.58
CA SER A 7 -3.18 -15.26 11.23
C SER A 7 -4.10 -14.04 11.30
N GLY A 8 -5.32 -14.13 10.77
CA GLY A 8 -6.33 -13.06 10.82
C GLY A 8 -6.67 -12.43 9.47
N GLY A 9 -6.12 -12.93 8.35
CA GLY A 9 -6.42 -12.47 7.00
C GLY A 9 -7.82 -12.86 6.51
N ASN A 10 -8.27 -12.25 5.41
CA ASN A 10 -9.52 -12.64 4.75
C ASN A 10 -9.26 -13.76 3.72
N THR A 11 -10.21 -14.66 3.54
CA THR A 11 -10.17 -15.69 2.49
C THR A 11 -9.91 -15.09 1.09
N SER A 12 -10.47 -13.91 0.79
CA SER A 12 -10.28 -13.21 -0.49
C SER A 12 -8.84 -12.75 -0.74
N HIS A 13 -7.96 -12.76 0.27
CA HIS A 13 -6.57 -12.32 0.16
C HIS A 13 -5.62 -13.39 -0.40
N GLY A 14 -6.18 -14.45 -1.00
CA GLY A 14 -5.41 -15.50 -1.66
C GLY A 14 -5.24 -16.77 -0.81
N TYR A 15 -6.25 -17.12 0.00
CA TYR A 15 -6.17 -18.31 0.86
C TYR A 15 -6.08 -19.63 0.07
N TYR A 16 -5.11 -20.46 0.47
CA TYR A 16 -4.94 -21.86 0.12
C TYR A 16 -4.55 -22.65 1.38
N THR A 17 -4.83 -23.94 1.41
CA THR A 17 -4.52 -24.78 2.58
C THR A 17 -3.01 -25.02 2.73
N PRO A 18 -2.51 -25.40 3.92
CA PRO A 18 -1.10 -25.74 4.11
C PRO A 18 -0.59 -26.85 3.18
N HIS A 19 -1.48 -27.73 2.72
CA HIS A 19 -1.19 -28.80 1.75
C HIS A 19 -1.29 -28.35 0.28
N GLY A 20 -1.42 -27.04 0.02
CA GLY A 20 -1.40 -26.46 -1.33
C GLY A 20 -2.75 -26.46 -2.06
N ARG A 21 -3.85 -26.87 -1.42
CA ARG A 21 -5.17 -26.81 -2.06
C ARG A 21 -5.63 -25.35 -2.13
N LYS A 22 -5.76 -24.81 -3.34
CA LYS A 22 -6.32 -23.47 -3.61
C LYS A 22 -7.81 -23.44 -3.21
N VAL A 23 -8.20 -22.50 -2.34
CA VAL A 23 -9.57 -22.42 -1.77
C VAL A 23 -10.29 -21.18 -2.27
N SER A 24 -9.62 -20.03 -2.21
CA SER A 24 -10.19 -18.77 -2.67
C SER A 24 -10.06 -18.61 -4.18
N SER A 25 -11.01 -17.91 -4.81
CA SER A 25 -10.88 -17.52 -6.22
C SER A 25 -9.58 -16.74 -6.48
N ALA A 26 -9.16 -15.90 -5.53
CA ALA A 26 -7.89 -15.20 -5.59
C ALA A 26 -6.70 -16.16 -5.69
N SER A 27 -6.66 -17.24 -4.90
CA SER A 27 -5.60 -18.26 -5.00
C SER A 27 -5.68 -19.13 -6.26
N ILE A 28 -6.87 -19.28 -6.84
CA ILE A 28 -7.11 -20.07 -8.05
C ILE A 28 -6.60 -19.32 -9.28
N PHE A 29 -7.01 -18.05 -9.43
CA PHE A 29 -6.69 -17.23 -10.59
C PHE A 29 -5.35 -16.50 -10.48
N PHE A 30 -4.84 -16.30 -9.26
CA PHE A 30 -3.57 -15.60 -9.03
C PHE A 30 -2.65 -16.38 -8.10
N GLU A 31 -1.35 -16.22 -8.32
CA GLU A 31 -0.34 -16.77 -7.43
C GLU A 31 -0.27 -15.95 -6.14
N SER A 32 -0.48 -16.64 -5.03
CA SER A 32 -0.59 -16.04 -3.70
C SER A 32 0.49 -16.59 -2.80
N LEU A 33 1.16 -15.71 -2.06
CA LEU A 33 2.05 -16.05 -0.96
C LEU A 33 1.59 -15.25 0.26
N PRO A 34 1.27 -15.87 1.39
CA PRO A 34 0.81 -15.14 2.57
C PRO A 34 1.98 -14.70 3.46
N TYR A 35 1.85 -13.54 4.09
CA TYR A 35 2.66 -13.18 5.27
C TYR A 35 1.89 -13.56 6.56
N LYS A 36 2.61 -13.64 7.68
CA LYS A 36 2.06 -14.19 8.94
C LYS A 36 2.32 -13.26 10.11
N VAL A 37 1.59 -13.49 11.19
CA VAL A 37 1.94 -12.94 12.49
C VAL A 37 3.05 -13.77 13.14
N ASN A 38 3.78 -13.15 14.04
CA ASN A 38 4.62 -13.83 15.00
C ASN A 38 3.72 -14.60 15.99
N PRO A 39 3.87 -15.92 16.14
CA PRO A 39 2.97 -16.74 16.94
C PRO A 39 3.11 -16.51 18.45
N GLN A 40 4.24 -15.97 18.92
CA GLN A 40 4.44 -15.64 20.33
C GLN A 40 3.81 -14.30 20.71
N THR A 41 3.87 -13.30 19.81
CA THR A 41 3.43 -11.93 20.13
C THR A 41 2.06 -11.58 19.54
N GLY A 42 1.63 -12.31 18.50
CA GLY A 42 0.41 -12.03 17.74
C GLY A 42 0.50 -10.79 16.84
N TYR A 43 1.68 -10.16 16.69
CA TYR A 43 1.89 -9.02 15.80
C TYR A 43 2.34 -9.49 14.41
N ILE A 44 2.01 -8.74 13.36
CA ILE A 44 2.55 -8.99 12.02
C ILE A 44 4.08 -8.95 12.09
N ASP A 45 4.73 -9.96 11.53
CA ASP A 45 6.19 -10.03 11.43
C ASP A 45 6.62 -9.24 10.18
N TYR A 46 6.89 -7.95 10.37
CA TYR A 46 7.17 -7.02 9.28
C TYR A 46 8.52 -7.28 8.62
N GLU A 47 9.51 -7.77 9.37
CA GLU A 47 10.81 -8.17 8.84
C GLU A 47 10.65 -9.34 7.86
N LYS A 48 9.97 -10.42 8.27
CA LYS A 48 9.69 -11.56 7.37
C LYS A 48 8.75 -11.19 6.23
N LEU A 49 7.83 -10.26 6.46
CA LEU A 49 6.97 -9.75 5.39
C LEU A 49 7.81 -9.08 4.31
N GLU A 50 8.74 -8.21 4.70
CA GLU A 50 9.62 -7.50 3.79
C GLU A 50 10.55 -8.45 3.03
N GLU A 51 11.21 -9.36 3.73
CA GLU A 51 12.05 -10.43 3.16
C GLU A 51 11.28 -11.22 2.08
N ARG A 52 10.11 -11.77 2.44
CA ARG A 52 9.28 -12.53 1.50
C ARG A 52 8.78 -11.70 0.33
N ALA A 53 8.47 -10.42 0.54
CA ALA A 53 7.99 -9.55 -0.52
C ALA A 53 9.10 -9.24 -1.55
N LEU A 54 10.35 -9.12 -1.12
CA LEU A 54 11.50 -8.91 -2.01
C LEU A 54 11.79 -10.15 -2.87
N ASP A 55 11.65 -11.34 -2.28
CA ASP A 55 11.85 -12.60 -2.98
C ASP A 55 10.69 -12.93 -3.94
N PHE A 56 9.46 -12.82 -3.44
CA PHE A 56 8.25 -13.18 -4.20
C PHE A 56 7.86 -12.11 -5.24
N ARG A 57 8.28 -10.86 -5.06
CA ARG A 57 7.96 -9.70 -5.91
C ARG A 57 6.47 -9.60 -6.27
N PRO A 58 5.58 -9.44 -5.26
CA PRO A 58 4.16 -9.40 -5.52
C PRO A 58 3.79 -8.17 -6.36
N LYS A 59 2.84 -8.33 -7.29
CA LYS A 59 2.24 -7.17 -7.98
C LYS A 59 1.31 -6.36 -7.07
N ILE A 60 0.68 -7.03 -6.11
CA ILE A 60 -0.21 -6.43 -5.12
C ILE A 60 0.17 -6.95 -3.73
N LEU A 61 0.48 -6.02 -2.82
CA LEU A 61 0.62 -6.24 -1.38
C LEU A 61 -0.66 -5.76 -0.70
N ILE A 62 -1.33 -6.64 0.04
CA ILE A 62 -2.60 -6.37 0.70
C ILE A 62 -2.34 -6.18 2.19
N CYS A 63 -2.75 -5.06 2.77
CA CYS A 63 -2.90 -4.85 4.21
C CYS A 63 -4.38 -4.78 4.59
N GLY A 64 -4.73 -5.22 5.79
CA GLY A 64 -6.12 -5.46 6.17
C GLY A 64 -6.43 -6.95 6.39
N GLY A 65 -7.44 -7.23 7.20
CA GLY A 65 -7.77 -8.59 7.62
C GLY A 65 -9.06 -8.64 8.41
N SER A 66 -9.61 -9.84 8.57
CA SER A 66 -10.91 -10.06 9.19
C SER A 66 -10.86 -10.18 10.71
N SER A 67 -9.80 -10.74 11.25
CA SER A 67 -9.70 -11.06 12.69
C SER A 67 -8.35 -10.66 13.30
N TYR A 68 -7.75 -9.59 12.78
CA TYR A 68 -6.56 -8.96 13.36
C TYR A 68 -6.95 -7.79 14.26
N SER A 69 -6.65 -7.89 15.57
CA SER A 69 -7.12 -6.95 16.60
C SER A 69 -6.19 -5.78 16.90
N ARG A 70 -5.09 -5.63 16.14
CA ARG A 70 -4.09 -4.56 16.35
C ARG A 70 -4.18 -3.53 15.23
N GLU A 71 -3.57 -2.37 15.48
CA GLU A 71 -3.34 -1.39 14.41
C GLU A 71 -2.31 -1.92 13.40
N TRP A 72 -2.47 -1.46 12.16
CA TRP A 72 -1.57 -1.79 11.05
C TRP A 72 -0.51 -0.69 10.89
N ASP A 73 0.75 -1.08 10.70
CA ASP A 73 1.82 -0.15 10.33
C ASP A 73 1.83 0.05 8.81
N TYR A 74 0.91 0.91 8.39
CA TYR A 74 0.76 1.32 7.01
C TYR A 74 2.05 1.88 6.38
N GLY A 75 2.85 2.63 7.14
CA GLY A 75 4.10 3.21 6.65
C GLY A 75 5.09 2.11 6.26
N ARG A 76 5.22 1.08 7.10
CA ARG A 76 6.06 -0.09 6.80
C ARG A 76 5.58 -0.84 5.56
N PHE A 77 4.27 -1.05 5.44
CA PHE A 77 3.66 -1.66 4.24
C PHE A 77 3.95 -0.85 2.96
N ARG A 78 3.86 0.48 3.01
CA ARG A 78 4.18 1.36 1.87
C ARG A 78 5.64 1.23 1.46
N GLN A 79 6.55 1.28 2.43
CA GLN A 79 7.99 1.12 2.18
C GLN A 79 8.28 -0.22 1.49
N THR A 80 7.75 -1.33 2.01
CA THR A 80 7.93 -2.64 1.38
C THR A 80 7.34 -2.68 -0.03
N ALA A 81 6.12 -2.18 -0.22
CA ALA A 81 5.49 -2.13 -1.52
C ALA A 81 6.28 -1.29 -2.53
N ASP A 82 6.90 -0.18 -2.12
CA ASP A 82 7.79 0.61 -2.99
C ASP A 82 9.05 -0.16 -3.35
N LYS A 83 9.68 -0.84 -2.38
CA LYS A 83 10.92 -1.61 -2.63
C LYS A 83 10.72 -2.72 -3.66
N CYS A 84 9.57 -3.41 -3.65
CA CYS A 84 9.28 -4.47 -4.62
C CYS A 84 8.48 -4.00 -5.85
N GLY A 85 8.12 -2.71 -5.94
CA GLY A 85 7.33 -2.17 -7.05
C GLY A 85 5.87 -2.63 -7.06
N ALA A 86 5.32 -3.00 -5.90
CA ALA A 86 3.95 -3.46 -5.74
C ALA A 86 2.94 -2.30 -5.56
N VAL A 87 1.72 -2.55 -6.01
CA VAL A 87 0.56 -1.78 -5.55
C VAL A 87 0.26 -2.16 -4.11
N LEU A 88 0.08 -1.16 -3.25
CA LEU A 88 -0.40 -1.38 -1.88
C LEU A 88 -1.93 -1.25 -1.89
N LEU A 89 -2.62 -2.31 -1.52
CA LEU A 89 -4.08 -2.36 -1.38
C LEU A 89 -4.43 -2.46 0.11
N CYS A 90 -5.26 -1.55 0.60
CA CYS A 90 -5.79 -1.61 1.97
C CYS A 90 -7.24 -2.13 1.94
N ASP A 91 -7.46 -3.34 2.45
CA ASP A 91 -8.80 -3.87 2.71
C ASP A 91 -9.25 -3.42 4.10
N MET A 92 -10.09 -2.38 4.14
CA MET A 92 -10.56 -1.76 5.37
C MET A 92 -11.97 -2.18 5.76
N ALA A 93 -12.51 -3.30 5.24
CA ALA A 93 -13.92 -3.67 5.43
C ALA A 93 -14.38 -3.59 6.90
N GLN A 94 -13.60 -4.16 7.83
CA GLN A 94 -13.91 -4.22 9.26
C GLN A 94 -13.74 -2.89 10.00
N ILE A 95 -12.87 -2.00 9.52
CA ILE A 95 -12.55 -0.72 10.17
C ILE A 95 -13.12 0.49 9.42
N SER A 96 -13.87 0.25 8.33
CA SER A 96 -14.40 1.29 7.43
C SER A 96 -15.26 2.32 8.16
N GLY A 97 -16.15 1.86 9.07
CA GLY A 97 -16.98 2.75 9.89
C GLY A 97 -16.17 3.62 10.86
N LEU A 98 -15.11 3.07 11.45
CA LEU A 98 -14.20 3.81 12.33
C LEU A 98 -13.43 4.90 11.56
N ILE A 99 -12.96 4.57 10.35
CA ILE A 99 -12.31 5.52 9.45
C ILE A 99 -13.29 6.63 9.04
N ALA A 100 -14.52 6.27 8.66
CA ALA A 100 -15.55 7.22 8.23
C ALA A 100 -15.95 8.20 9.33
N ALA A 101 -16.01 7.75 10.58
CA ALA A 101 -16.32 8.58 11.74
C ALA A 101 -15.21 9.59 12.10
N LYS A 102 -14.04 9.55 11.42
CA LYS A 102 -12.84 10.36 11.73
C LYS A 102 -12.33 10.23 13.17
N ASN A 103 -12.88 9.28 13.92
CA ASN A 103 -12.49 8.96 15.29
C ASN A 103 -11.40 7.91 15.21
N LEU A 104 -10.12 8.28 15.11
CA LEU A 104 -8.92 7.49 15.49
C LEU A 104 -7.64 8.00 14.77
N PRO A 105 -6.45 7.74 15.34
CA PRO A 105 -5.15 7.86 14.64
C PRO A 105 -5.08 7.08 13.31
N ILE A 106 -5.87 6.02 13.13
CA ILE A 106 -5.92 5.20 11.91
C ILE A 106 -6.36 6.01 10.67
N PHE A 107 -7.27 6.98 10.83
CA PHE A 107 -7.76 7.80 9.73
C PHE A 107 -6.62 8.64 9.12
N LEU A 108 -5.84 9.31 9.97
CA LEU A 108 -4.69 10.11 9.53
C LEU A 108 -3.62 9.24 8.88
N LYS A 109 -3.34 8.05 9.42
CA LYS A 109 -2.36 7.11 8.86
C LYS A 109 -2.78 6.58 7.47
N VAL A 110 -4.05 6.24 7.28
CA VAL A 110 -4.58 5.82 5.96
C VAL A 110 -4.62 6.99 4.98
N LEU A 111 -4.92 8.21 5.44
CA LEU A 111 -4.87 9.39 4.58
C LEU A 111 -3.43 9.67 4.12
N LEU A 112 -2.44 9.55 5.00
CA LEU A 112 -1.02 9.71 4.66
C LEU A 112 -0.58 8.69 3.59
N LEU A 113 -1.00 7.43 3.71
CA LEU A 113 -0.80 6.42 2.66
C LEU A 113 -1.30 6.87 1.28
N LEU A 114 -2.50 7.47 1.24
CA LEU A 114 -3.12 7.93 0.01
C LEU A 114 -2.47 9.21 -0.53
N GLN A 115 -1.91 10.04 0.36
CA GLN A 115 -1.34 11.33 0.01
C GLN A 115 0.10 11.23 -0.53
N GLU A 116 0.94 10.30 -0.06
CA GLU A 116 2.36 10.27 -0.43
C GLU A 116 2.62 10.12 -1.94
N LYS A 117 1.87 9.26 -2.65
CA LYS A 117 2.02 9.14 -4.12
C LYS A 117 1.27 10.21 -4.91
N ARG A 118 0.14 10.70 -4.38
CA ARG A 118 -0.64 11.74 -5.05
C ARG A 118 0.09 13.08 -5.00
N LEU A 119 0.79 13.40 -3.90
CA LEU A 119 1.60 14.62 -3.78
C LEU A 119 2.90 14.57 -4.57
N LEU A 120 3.57 13.41 -4.68
CA LEU A 120 4.76 13.26 -5.52
C LEU A 120 4.42 13.43 -7.01
N ASN A 121 3.37 12.74 -7.49
CA ASN A 121 2.94 12.86 -8.88
C ASN A 121 2.31 14.22 -9.19
N TRP A 122 1.59 14.84 -8.25
CA TRP A 122 0.97 16.16 -8.46
C TRP A 122 1.99 17.31 -8.44
N LYS A 123 3.02 17.26 -7.57
CA LYS A 123 4.11 18.24 -7.59
C LYS A 123 4.92 18.18 -8.89
N ILE A 124 5.02 17.00 -9.51
CA ILE A 124 5.78 16.80 -10.75
C ILE A 124 4.96 17.15 -12.01
N SER A 125 3.62 17.02 -11.98
CA SER A 125 2.87 16.91 -13.25
C SER A 125 2.38 18.21 -13.90
N HIS A 126 2.03 19.32 -13.22
CA HIS A 126 1.20 20.34 -13.92
C HIS A 126 1.42 21.83 -13.67
N ARG A 127 2.39 22.27 -12.85
CA ARG A 127 2.69 23.71 -12.77
C ARG A 127 4.16 24.08 -12.85
N LEU A 128 5.06 23.29 -12.27
CA LEU A 128 6.46 23.70 -12.17
C LEU A 128 7.25 23.55 -13.47
N GLN A 129 6.96 22.56 -14.33
CA GLN A 129 7.66 22.45 -15.63
C GLN A 129 7.28 23.60 -16.58
N SER A 130 6.01 23.96 -16.68
CA SER A 130 5.57 25.08 -17.52
C SER A 130 6.02 26.43 -16.98
N PHE A 131 6.09 26.58 -15.64
CA PHE A 131 6.56 27.81 -15.01
C PHE A 131 8.08 27.95 -15.10
N GLN A 132 8.84 26.88 -14.87
CA GLN A 132 10.30 26.88 -15.04
C GLN A 132 10.67 27.14 -16.51
N LEU A 133 10.02 26.48 -17.46
CA LEU A 133 10.24 26.70 -18.89
C LEU A 133 9.81 28.11 -19.35
N MET A 134 8.86 28.74 -18.65
CA MET A 134 8.50 30.15 -18.87
C MET A 134 9.53 31.11 -18.27
N LEU A 135 10.05 30.81 -17.08
CA LEU A 135 11.10 31.60 -16.43
C LEU A 135 12.44 31.51 -17.21
N ASP A 136 12.79 30.32 -17.71
CA ASP A 136 13.98 30.10 -18.53
C ASP A 136 13.87 30.84 -19.87
N LYS A 137 12.70 30.81 -20.53
CA LYS A 137 12.43 31.61 -21.74
C LYS A 137 12.47 33.12 -21.50
N ARG A 138 12.09 33.58 -20.31
CA ARG A 138 12.15 35.01 -19.93
C ARG A 138 13.59 35.44 -19.63
N ALA A 139 14.43 34.54 -19.13
CA ALA A 139 15.85 34.80 -18.93
C ALA A 139 16.63 34.88 -20.26
N GLU A 140 16.20 34.12 -21.28
CA GLU A 140 16.81 34.14 -22.63
C GLU A 140 16.38 35.35 -23.49
N ASN A 141 15.20 35.95 -23.24
CA ASN A 141 14.71 37.09 -24.04
C ASN A 141 13.97 38.14 -23.17
N PRO A 142 14.70 39.05 -22.48
CA PRO A 142 14.12 39.96 -21.50
C PRO A 142 13.22 41.08 -22.08
N ASN A 143 13.22 41.31 -23.40
CA ASN A 143 12.55 42.45 -24.04
C ASN A 143 11.31 42.11 -24.88
N GLN A 144 10.78 40.88 -24.82
CA GLN A 144 9.51 40.55 -25.49
C GLN A 144 8.32 40.74 -24.53
N GLU A 145 7.57 41.84 -24.70
CA GLU A 145 6.22 41.95 -24.15
C GLU A 145 5.25 41.08 -24.95
N VAL A 146 4.47 40.27 -24.25
CA VAL A 146 3.47 39.37 -24.82
C VAL A 146 2.17 40.17 -25.01
N LEU A 147 1.72 40.32 -26.26
CA LEU A 147 0.36 40.82 -26.61
C LEU A 147 -0.72 39.84 -26.17
#